data_AF-A0A383CXN3-F1
#
_entry.id   AF-A0A383CXN3-F1
#
_cell.length_a   1.000
_cell.length_b   1.000
_cell.length_c   1.000
_cell.angle_alpha   90.00
_cell.angle_beta   90.00
_cell.angle_gamma   90.00
#
_symmetry.space_group_name_H-M   'P 1'
#
loop_
_entity.id
_entity.type
_entity.pdbx_description
1 polymer ?
#
loop_
_entity_poly.entity_id
_entity_poly.type
_entity_poly.pdbx_seq_one_letter_code
_entity_poly.pdbx_strand_id
1 'polypeptide(L)'
;MTLEAEHDLLYPLSMFRSARRIPALSYETMEGSEMPLPYRDLLVHDGDMTSRLEQFHGMAIYVDRLHSSEDGGAYFREVILRRESDEVAVEYGAIEISLSALPEDERAEVLAARRPLGGILNHHRI
;
A
#
# COMPACT_ATOMS: atom_id res chain seq x y z
N MET A 1 -15.61 17.39 27.27
CA MET A 1 -15.72 16.13 26.52
C MET A 1 -14.51 16.10 25.61
N THR A 2 -13.48 15.39 26.02
CA THR A 2 -12.22 15.27 25.28
C THR A 2 -12.54 14.42 24.05
N LEU A 3 -12.52 15.02 22.85
CA LEU A 3 -12.56 14.27 21.61
C LEU A 3 -11.28 13.45 21.58
N GLU A 4 -11.37 12.15 21.83
CA GLU A 4 -10.30 11.24 21.43
C GLU A 4 -10.06 11.49 19.94
N ALA A 5 -8.80 11.70 19.56
CA ALA A 5 -8.44 11.91 18.17
C ALA A 5 -8.92 10.68 17.41
N GLU A 6 -9.93 10.86 16.56
CA GLU A 6 -10.37 9.83 15.63
C GLU A 6 -9.13 9.42 14.83
N HIS A 7 -8.62 8.21 15.09
CA HIS A 7 -7.47 7.70 14.38
C HIS A 7 -7.85 7.62 12.91
N ASP A 8 -7.14 8.35 12.06
CA ASP A 8 -7.38 8.36 10.62
C ASP A 8 -7.06 6.98 10.04
N LEU A 9 -8.10 6.15 9.93
CA LEU A 9 -8.01 4.77 9.45
C LEU A 9 -7.44 4.67 8.04
N LEU A 10 -7.55 5.74 7.25
CA LEU A 10 -7.08 5.78 5.87
C LEU A 10 -5.75 6.50 5.73
N TYR A 11 -5.11 6.92 6.83
CA TYR A 11 -3.75 7.42 6.74
C TYR A 11 -2.79 6.32 6.24
N PRO A 12 -1.87 6.59 5.29
CA PRO A 12 -1.51 7.91 4.72
C PRO A 12 -2.26 8.28 3.42
N LEU A 13 -3.23 7.48 2.98
CA LEU A 13 -4.03 7.77 1.79
C LEU A 13 -4.79 9.10 1.91
N SER A 14 -5.39 9.34 3.08
CA SER A 14 -6.07 10.59 3.43
C SER A 14 -5.16 11.82 3.28
N MET A 15 -3.90 11.71 3.73
CA MET A 15 -2.88 12.75 3.63
C MET A 15 -2.56 13.08 2.16
N PHE A 16 -2.33 12.08 1.31
CA PHE A 16 -2.09 12.29 -0.12
C PHE A 16 -3.28 12.95 -0.84
N ARG A 17 -4.51 12.55 -0.51
CA ARG A 17 -5.72 13.12 -1.08
C ARG A 17 -5.88 14.59 -0.66
N SER A 18 -5.71 14.87 0.63
CA SER A 18 -5.78 16.22 1.18
C SER A 18 -4.76 17.16 0.55
N ALA A 19 -3.49 16.72 0.42
CA ALA A 19 -2.43 17.49 -0.23
C ALA A 19 -2.77 17.90 -1.68
N ARG A 20 -3.58 17.09 -2.37
CA ARG A 20 -4.06 17.36 -3.74
C ARG A 20 -5.45 17.99 -3.81
N ARG A 21 -6.05 18.32 -2.66
CA ARG A 21 -7.44 18.83 -2.56
C ARG A 21 -8.46 17.87 -3.19
N ILE A 22 -8.18 16.58 -3.15
CA ILE A 22 -9.12 15.52 -3.52
C ILE A 22 -10.02 15.25 -2.32
N PRO A 23 -11.36 15.12 -2.49
CA PRO A 23 -12.26 14.83 -1.38
C PRO A 23 -11.88 13.57 -0.59
N ALA A 24 -12.14 13.59 0.72
CA ALA A 24 -12.01 12.42 1.57
C ALA A 24 -12.84 11.25 1.05
N LEU A 25 -12.40 10.02 1.32
CA LEU A 25 -13.18 8.83 1.01
C LEU A 25 -14.28 8.68 2.06
N SER A 26 -15.48 8.35 1.59
CA SER A 26 -16.53 7.81 2.44
C SER A 26 -16.39 6.28 2.44
N TYR A 27 -16.43 5.68 3.62
CA TYR A 27 -16.28 4.25 3.82
C TYR A 27 -17.16 3.77 4.97
N GLU A 28 -17.43 2.48 4.99
CA GLU A 28 -18.12 1.78 6.06
C GLU A 28 -17.27 0.58 6.49
N THR A 29 -17.37 0.21 7.76
CA THR A 29 -16.65 -0.95 8.30
C THR A 29 -17.49 -2.21 8.12
N MET A 30 -16.83 -3.32 7.78
CA MET A 30 -17.41 -4.64 7.57
C MET A 30 -16.49 -5.70 8.19
N GLU A 31 -17.07 -6.73 8.80
CA GLU A 31 -16.28 -7.87 9.26
C GLU A 31 -15.77 -8.70 8.07
N GLY A 32 -14.54 -9.21 8.15
CA GLY A 32 -13.95 -9.99 7.03
C GLY A 32 -14.78 -11.23 6.66
N SER A 33 -15.53 -11.80 7.61
CA SER A 33 -16.44 -12.93 7.38
C SER A 33 -17.67 -12.57 6.55
N GLU A 34 -18.09 -11.31 6.58
CA GLU A 34 -19.23 -10.77 5.82
C GLU A 34 -18.85 -10.40 4.38
N MET A 35 -17.55 -10.34 4.08
CA MET A 35 -17.07 -9.99 2.74
C MET A 35 -17.48 -11.06 1.70
N PRO A 36 -18.09 -10.65 0.58
CA PRO A 36 -18.48 -11.59 -0.46
C PRO A 36 -17.28 -12.13 -1.24
N LEU A 37 -17.40 -13.37 -1.72
CA LEU A 37 -16.48 -13.90 -2.73
C LEU A 37 -16.69 -13.17 -4.07
N PRO A 38 -15.62 -12.93 -4.86
CA PRO A 38 -14.26 -13.43 -4.65
C PRO A 38 -13.37 -12.48 -3.81
N TYR A 39 -13.86 -11.31 -3.39
CA TYR A 39 -13.06 -10.29 -2.71
C TYR A 39 -12.52 -10.72 -1.35
N ARG A 40 -13.24 -11.57 -0.63
CA ARG A 40 -12.76 -12.12 0.64
C ARG A 40 -11.42 -12.83 0.49
N ASP A 41 -11.24 -13.62 -0.56
CA ASP A 41 -9.99 -14.35 -0.80
C ASP A 41 -8.82 -13.40 -1.15
N LEU A 42 -9.14 -12.21 -1.68
CA LEU A 42 -8.17 -11.18 -2.02
C LEU A 42 -7.85 -10.27 -0.83
N LEU A 43 -8.83 -9.85 -0.03
CA LEU A 43 -8.68 -8.79 0.96
C LEU A 43 -8.58 -9.30 2.42
N VAL A 44 -9.07 -10.50 2.70
CA VAL A 44 -9.07 -11.08 4.05
C VAL A 44 -8.02 -12.18 4.11
N HIS A 45 -6.76 -11.77 4.20
CA HIS A 45 -5.60 -12.67 4.19
C HIS A 45 -4.47 -12.18 5.10
N ASP A 46 -3.57 -13.11 5.41
CA ASP A 46 -2.24 -12.81 5.94
C ASP A 46 -1.22 -12.79 4.79
N GLY A 47 -0.26 -11.86 4.85
CA GLY A 47 0.82 -11.71 3.87
C GLY A 47 0.76 -10.40 3.08
N ASP A 48 1.58 -10.32 2.02
CA ASP A 48 1.67 -9.11 1.20
C ASP A 48 0.61 -9.07 0.08
N MET A 49 0.08 -7.88 -0.18
CA MET A 49 -0.96 -7.66 -1.18
C MET A 49 -0.47 -7.94 -2.62
N THR A 50 0.81 -7.74 -2.92
CA THR A 50 1.35 -7.92 -4.28
C THR A 50 1.28 -9.38 -4.73
N SER A 51 1.79 -10.30 -3.92
CA SER A 51 1.72 -11.75 -4.20
C SER A 51 0.26 -12.23 -4.33
N ARG A 52 -0.66 -11.63 -3.57
CA ARG A 52 -2.09 -11.95 -3.63
C ARG A 52 -2.75 -11.47 -4.91
N LEU A 53 -2.45 -10.25 -5.35
CA LEU A 53 -2.92 -9.73 -6.62
C LEU A 53 -2.40 -10.54 -7.80
N GLU A 54 -1.14 -10.98 -7.76
CA GLU A 54 -0.57 -11.87 -8.78
C GLU A 54 -1.34 -13.19 -8.86
N GLN A 55 -1.62 -13.82 -7.71
CA GLN A 55 -2.40 -15.05 -7.65
C GLN A 55 -3.85 -14.83 -8.14
N PHE A 56 -4.49 -13.74 -7.71
CA PHE A 56 -5.89 -13.44 -8.03
C PHE A 56 -6.09 -13.13 -9.52
N HIS A 57 -5.16 -12.38 -10.12
CA HIS A 57 -5.23 -12.03 -11.54
C HIS A 57 -4.54 -13.05 -12.46
N GLY A 58 -3.73 -13.96 -11.90
CA GLY A 58 -2.95 -14.94 -12.67
C GLY A 58 -1.88 -14.29 -13.56
N MET A 59 -1.39 -13.11 -13.18
CA MET A 59 -0.51 -12.26 -13.98
C MET A 59 0.51 -11.57 -13.08
N ALA A 60 1.71 -11.27 -13.61
CA ALA A 60 2.70 -10.49 -12.89
C ALA A 60 2.21 -9.06 -12.64
N ILE A 61 2.57 -8.52 -11.48
CA ILE A 61 2.18 -7.17 -11.04
C ILE A 61 3.44 -6.32 -10.86
N TYR A 62 3.45 -5.14 -11.49
CA TYR A 62 4.51 -4.15 -11.28
C TYR A 62 3.99 -2.93 -10.52
N VAL A 63 4.93 -2.20 -9.91
CA VAL A 63 4.66 -0.94 -9.23
C VAL A 63 4.83 0.24 -10.19
N ASP A 64 3.81 1.09 -10.25
CA ASP A 64 3.84 2.40 -10.88
C ASP A 64 3.81 3.49 -9.79
N ARG A 65 4.97 4.11 -9.52
CA ARG A 65 5.08 5.13 -8.46
C ARG A 65 4.48 6.45 -8.95
N LEU A 66 3.47 6.94 -8.22
CA LEU A 66 2.87 8.25 -8.46
C LEU A 66 3.58 9.37 -7.71
N HIS A 67 3.89 9.15 -6.44
CA HIS A 67 4.56 10.14 -5.59
C HIS A 67 5.40 9.46 -4.52
N SER A 68 6.44 10.16 -4.07
CA SER A 68 7.16 9.80 -2.86
C SER A 68 7.78 11.02 -2.20
N SER A 69 7.83 11.03 -0.88
CA SER A 69 8.49 12.05 -0.08
C SER A 69 9.20 11.42 1.11
N GLU A 70 10.16 12.13 1.66
CA GLU A 70 10.83 11.77 2.91
C GLU A 70 10.65 12.93 3.90
N ASP A 71 10.29 12.61 5.14
CA ASP A 71 10.22 13.58 6.22
C ASP A 71 10.64 12.93 7.54
N GLY A 72 11.63 13.51 8.22
CA GLY A 72 12.01 13.10 9.58
C GLY A 72 12.39 11.62 9.77
N GLY A 73 12.80 10.90 8.71
CA GLY A 73 13.09 9.47 8.76
C GLY A 73 11.91 8.56 8.41
N ALA A 74 10.74 9.13 8.08
CA ALA A 74 9.64 8.43 7.42
C ALA A 74 9.73 8.62 5.90
N TYR A 75 9.47 7.56 5.15
CA TYR A 75 9.35 7.58 3.70
C TYR A 75 7.91 7.28 3.30
N PHE A 76 7.32 8.22 2.58
CA PHE A 76 5.97 8.11 2.09
C PHE A 76 6.01 7.73 0.61
N ARG A 77 5.18 6.76 0.24
CA ARG A 77 5.05 6.32 -1.14
C ARG A 77 3.59 6.16 -1.50
N GLU A 78 3.23 6.68 -2.66
CA GLU A 78 1.94 6.48 -3.29
C GLU A 78 2.14 5.81 -4.64
N VAL A 79 1.37 4.76 -4.89
CA VAL A 79 1.56 3.86 -6.03
C VAL A 79 0.25 3.42 -6.64
N ILE A 80 0.33 3.02 -7.89
CA ILE A 80 -0.61 2.12 -8.52
C ILE A 80 0.10 0.79 -8.74
N LEU A 81 -0.56 -0.32 -8.44
CA LEU A 81 -0.12 -1.63 -8.92
C LEU A 81 -0.86 -1.96 -10.21
N ARG A 82 -0.12 -2.43 -11.21
CA ARG A 82 -0.64 -2.70 -12.55
C ARG A 82 -0.24 -4.09 -13.01
N ARG A 83 -1.09 -4.71 -13.80
CA ARG A 83 -0.74 -5.95 -14.51
C ARG A 83 0.26 -5.64 -15.61
N GLU A 84 1.31 -6.44 -15.70
CA GLU A 84 2.32 -6.26 -16.75
C GLU A 84 1.78 -6.52 -18.17
N SER A 85 0.78 -7.38 -18.31
CA SER A 85 0.28 -7.81 -19.62
C SER A 85 -0.59 -6.78 -20.34
N ASP A 86 -1.34 -5.96 -19.60
CA ASP A 86 -2.32 -5.03 -20.16
C ASP A 86 -2.39 -3.65 -19.46
N GLU A 87 -1.44 -3.37 -18.56
CA GLU A 87 -1.29 -2.10 -17.81
C GLU A 87 -2.50 -1.70 -16.95
N VAL A 88 -3.47 -2.61 -16.78
CA VAL A 88 -4.67 -2.38 -15.99
C VAL A 88 -4.27 -2.17 -14.53
N ALA A 89 -4.72 -1.05 -13.96
CA ALA A 89 -4.59 -0.75 -12.54
C ALA A 89 -5.45 -1.72 -11.72
N VAL A 90 -4.84 -2.37 -10.75
CA VAL A 90 -5.50 -3.36 -9.87
C VAL A 90 -5.52 -2.92 -8.41
N GLU A 91 -4.61 -2.02 -8.01
CA GLU A 91 -4.59 -1.43 -6.69
C GLU A 91 -4.07 0.00 -6.76
N TYR A 92 -4.62 0.87 -5.92
CA TYR A 92 -4.03 2.17 -5.61
C TYR A 92 -3.74 2.21 -4.11
N GLY A 93 -2.48 2.42 -3.76
CA GLY A 93 -1.98 2.25 -2.41
C GLY A 93 -1.10 3.41 -1.97
N ALA A 94 -1.13 3.68 -0.66
CA ALA A 94 -0.25 4.63 0.00
C ALA A 94 0.37 3.97 1.23
N ILE A 95 1.66 4.18 1.45
CA ILE A 95 2.42 3.54 2.51
C ILE A 95 3.34 4.58 3.16
N GLU A 96 3.40 4.57 4.48
CA GLU A 96 4.46 5.20 5.27
C GLU A 96 5.41 4.10 5.75
N ILE A 97 6.70 4.31 5.53
CA ILE A 97 7.76 3.38 5.90
C ILE A 97 8.70 4.08 6.86
N SER A 98 8.83 3.54 8.07
CA SER A 98 9.85 3.98 9.00
C SER A 98 11.22 3.52 8.50
N LEU A 99 12.04 4.45 8.00
CA LEU A 99 13.33 4.11 7.40
C LEU A 99 14.35 3.63 8.45
N SER A 100 14.16 4.00 9.72
CA SER A 100 15.00 3.52 10.82
C SER A 100 14.74 2.06 11.20
N ALA A 101 13.61 1.48 10.75
CA ALA A 101 13.30 0.07 10.94
C ALA A 101 13.95 -0.84 9.88
N LEU A 102 14.53 -0.26 8.82
CA LEU A 102 15.19 -0.99 7.75
C LEU A 102 16.71 -1.01 7.97
N PRO A 103 17.40 -2.13 7.68
CA PRO A 103 18.85 -2.10 7.57
C PRO A 103 19.28 -1.25 6.37
N GLU A 104 20.54 -0.79 6.43
CA GLU A 104 21.02 0.29 5.55
C GLU A 104 21.01 -0.08 4.06
N ASP A 105 21.32 -1.34 3.75
CA ASP A 105 21.38 -1.84 2.38
C ASP A 105 19.99 -1.92 1.72
N GLU A 106 18.97 -2.29 2.49
CA GLU A 106 17.58 -2.42 2.04
C GLU A 106 16.90 -1.06 1.94
N ARG A 107 17.33 -0.08 2.76
CA ARG A 107 16.82 1.30 2.71
C ARG A 107 16.96 1.91 1.32
N ALA A 108 18.13 1.73 0.69
CA ALA A 108 18.39 2.24 -0.65
C ALA A 108 17.40 1.66 -1.68
N GLU A 109 17.02 0.40 -1.51
CA GLU A 109 16.11 -0.29 -2.40
C GLU A 109 14.66 0.19 -2.26
N VAL A 110 14.22 0.37 -1.01
CA VAL A 110 12.90 0.92 -0.68
C VAL A 110 12.77 2.35 -1.24
N LEU A 111 13.79 3.19 -1.02
CA LEU A 111 13.84 4.56 -1.53
C LEU A 111 13.84 4.62 -3.07
N ALA A 112 14.47 3.65 -3.74
CA ALA A 112 14.46 3.58 -5.19
C ALA A 112 13.05 3.35 -5.76
N ALA A 113 12.14 2.75 -4.98
CA ALA A 113 10.72 2.57 -5.33
C ALA A 113 10.46 1.92 -6.70
N ARG A 114 11.36 1.04 -7.14
CA ARG A 114 11.26 0.29 -8.41
C ARG A 114 10.57 -1.06 -8.26
N ARG A 115 10.42 -1.56 -7.03
CA ARG A 115 9.76 -2.83 -6.72
C ARG A 115 8.61 -2.64 -5.72
N PRO A 116 7.58 -3.50 -5.76
CA PRO A 116 6.57 -3.54 -4.70
C PRO A 116 7.22 -3.83 -3.35
N LEU A 117 6.76 -3.15 -2.28
CA LEU A 117 7.38 -3.25 -0.95
C LEU A 117 7.38 -4.70 -0.44
N GLY A 118 6.26 -5.41 -0.57
CA GLY A 118 6.15 -6.82 -0.17
C GLY A 118 7.21 -7.70 -0.80
N GLY A 119 7.52 -7.48 -2.09
CA GLY A 119 8.59 -8.19 -2.79
C GLY A 119 9.99 -7.91 -2.22
N ILE A 120 10.25 -6.68 -1.78
CA ILE A 120 11.52 -6.30 -1.13
C ILE A 120 11.64 -7.01 0.22
N LEU A 121 10.60 -6.92 1.06
CA LEU A 121 10.56 -7.52 2.40
C LEU A 121 10.70 -9.05 2.33
N ASN A 122 9.96 -9.69 1.43
CA ASN A 122 10.03 -11.14 1.22
C ASN A 122 11.42 -11.60 0.75
N HIS A 123 12.08 -10.83 -0.12
CA HIS A 123 13.41 -11.14 -0.63
C HIS A 123 14.47 -11.10 0.48
N HIS A 124 14.40 -10.10 1.36
CA HIS A 124 15.36 -9.88 2.44
C HIS A 124 14.96 -10.56 3.77
N ARG A 125 13.75 -11.13 3.86
CA ARG A 125 13.17 -11.80 5.04
C ARG A 125 13.10 -10.91 6.28
N ILE A 126 12.63 -9.68 6.08
CA ILE A 126 12.45 -8.65 7.11
C ILE A 126 11.00 -8.23 7.24
#